data_AF-A0A4V6JI44-F1
#
_entry.id   AF-A0A4V6JI44-F1
#
_cell.length_a   1.000
_cell.length_b   1.000
_cell.length_c   1.000
_cell.angle_alpha   90.00
_cell.angle_beta   90.00
_cell.angle_gamma   90.00
#
_symmetry.space_group_name_H-M   'P 1'
#
loop_
_entity.id
_entity.type
_entity.pdbx_description
1 polymer ?
#
loop_
_entity_poly.entity_id
_entity_poly.type
_entity_poly.pdbx_seq_one_letter_code
_entity_poly.pdbx_strand_id
1 'polypeptide(L)'
;MLANLTAGRAVQGGSTLTQQLVKNLFLTNERSLWRKANEAYMALLVDYRYSKDRILELYLNEVYLGQSGSDQIRGFPLASLYYFGRPVDELSLDQQALLVGMVKGASLYNPWRNPKLALERRNLVLKLLQNQGVIDAELYNMLSARPLGVQPKGGVITPQPAFMQLVRQELQSKLGDKVNDLSGVKIFTTLDPVSQDAAEKAVEAGVRRCARRVT
;
A
#
# COMPACT_ATOMS: atom_id res chain seq x y z
N MET A 1 17.92 -6.96 -21.46
CA MET A 1 17.20 -6.88 -22.76
C MET A 1 17.79 -7.81 -23.82
N LEU A 2 19.12 -7.86 -24.00
CA LEU A 2 19.76 -8.77 -24.98
C LEU A 2 19.64 -10.27 -24.66
N ALA A 3 19.49 -10.66 -23.39
CA ALA A 3 19.31 -12.07 -23.01
C ALA A 3 17.91 -12.66 -23.31
N ASN A 4 16.91 -11.82 -23.62
CA ASN A 4 15.54 -12.29 -23.90
C ASN A 4 15.29 -12.60 -25.38
N LEU A 5 16.13 -12.11 -26.28
CA LEU A 5 16.01 -12.35 -27.73
C LEU A 5 16.52 -13.73 -28.13
N THR A 6 17.43 -14.32 -27.36
CA THR A 6 18.03 -15.63 -27.64
C THR A 6 17.28 -16.83 -27.05
N ALA A 7 16.34 -16.63 -26.11
CA ALA A 7 15.74 -17.74 -25.35
C ALA A 7 14.26 -18.06 -25.66
N GLY A 8 13.58 -17.32 -26.56
CA GLY A 8 12.21 -17.64 -27.00
C GLY A 8 11.12 -17.68 -25.92
N ARG A 9 11.46 -17.39 -24.66
CA ARG A 9 10.56 -17.28 -23.50
C ARG A 9 10.98 -16.08 -22.67
N ALA A 10 9.99 -15.31 -22.19
CA ALA A 10 10.20 -14.21 -21.27
C ALA A 10 10.61 -14.76 -19.89
N VAL A 11 11.90 -15.02 -19.70
CA VAL A 11 12.48 -15.41 -18.43
C VAL A 11 12.80 -14.12 -17.66
N GLN A 12 12.08 -13.88 -16.56
CA GLN A 12 12.17 -12.71 -15.66
C GLN A 12 11.67 -11.36 -16.20
N GLY A 13 10.95 -10.64 -15.33
CA GLY A 13 10.40 -9.31 -15.60
C GLY A 13 11.51 -8.31 -15.90
N GLY A 14 11.72 -8.02 -17.19
CA GLY A 14 12.88 -7.27 -17.68
C GLY A 14 12.83 -5.75 -17.47
N SER A 15 12.13 -5.23 -16.45
CA SER A 15 12.10 -3.79 -16.15
C SER A 15 12.72 -3.48 -14.77
N THR A 16 13.66 -2.54 -14.73
CA THR A 16 14.36 -2.13 -13.50
C THR A 16 13.41 -1.35 -12.56
N LEU A 17 13.80 -1.17 -11.29
CA LEU A 17 13.06 -0.34 -10.35
C LEU A 17 12.92 1.10 -10.86
N THR A 18 14.00 1.69 -11.42
CA THR A 18 13.97 3.04 -12.01
C THR A 18 12.99 3.13 -13.18
N GLN A 19 12.96 2.12 -14.06
CA GLN A 19 12.00 2.06 -15.17
C GLN A 19 10.55 1.99 -14.67
N GLN A 20 10.30 1.20 -13.62
CA GLN A 20 8.97 1.13 -13.01
C GLN A 20 8.57 2.45 -12.35
N LEU A 21 9.50 3.12 -11.66
CA LEU A 21 9.28 4.43 -11.05
C LEU A 21 8.87 5.47 -12.11
N VAL A 22 9.66 5.59 -13.19
CA VAL A 22 9.37 6.51 -14.29
C VAL A 22 8.01 6.24 -14.92
N LYS A 23 7.71 4.96 -15.16
CA LYS A 23 6.41 4.56 -15.72
C LYS A 23 5.25 5.00 -14.81
N ASN A 24 5.39 4.85 -13.50
CA ASN A 24 4.33 5.18 -12.54
C ASN A 24 4.15 6.69 -12.33
N LEU A 25 5.24 7.48 -12.43
CA LEU A 25 5.22 8.93 -12.21
C LEU A 25 4.84 9.75 -13.45
N PHE A 26 5.34 9.37 -14.64
CA PHE A 26 5.35 10.27 -15.79
C PHE A 26 4.62 9.75 -17.03
N LEU A 27 4.32 8.45 -17.12
CA LEU A 27 3.82 7.84 -18.34
C LEU A 27 2.40 7.27 -18.17
N THR A 28 1.68 7.19 -19.29
CA THR A 28 0.36 6.55 -19.35
C THR A 28 0.48 5.02 -19.41
N ASN A 29 -0.63 4.32 -19.17
CA ASN A 29 -0.68 2.86 -19.23
C ASN A 29 -0.77 2.28 -20.66
N GLU A 30 -0.60 3.10 -21.70
CA GLU A 30 -0.72 2.67 -23.09
C GLU A 30 0.32 1.63 -23.48
N ARG A 31 -0.06 0.62 -24.26
CA ARG A 31 0.89 -0.39 -24.74
C ARG A 31 1.49 0.03 -26.07
N SER A 32 2.56 0.83 -26.01
CA SER A 32 3.34 1.26 -27.19
C SER A 32 4.84 1.03 -27.01
N LEU A 33 5.52 0.61 -28.08
CA LEU A 33 6.98 0.51 -28.12
C LEU A 33 7.63 1.89 -27.92
N TRP A 34 7.01 2.95 -28.42
CA TRP A 34 7.47 4.32 -28.23
C TRP A 34 7.45 4.72 -26.75
N ARG A 35 6.38 4.37 -26.03
CA ARG A 35 6.31 4.57 -24.57
C ARG A 35 7.45 3.82 -23.87
N LYS A 36 7.78 2.60 -24.30
CA LYS A 36 8.86 1.81 -23.70
C LYS A 36 10.25 2.40 -23.97
N ALA A 37 10.46 2.99 -25.14
CA ALA A 37 11.70 3.72 -25.44
C ALA A 37 11.83 4.98 -24.56
N ASN A 38 10.76 5.77 -24.42
CA ASN A 38 10.74 6.94 -23.54
C ASN A 38 10.97 6.56 -22.07
N GLU A 39 10.36 5.46 -21.60
CA GLU A 39 10.60 4.92 -20.25
C GLU A 39 12.08 4.59 -20.02
N ALA A 40 12.74 3.95 -21.01
CA ALA A 40 14.15 3.63 -20.92
C ALA A 40 15.04 4.88 -20.90
N TYR A 41 14.76 5.86 -21.77
CA TYR A 41 15.51 7.12 -21.82
C TYR A 41 15.39 7.93 -20.53
N MET A 42 14.16 8.12 -20.03
CA MET A 42 13.91 8.81 -18.77
C MET A 42 14.51 8.07 -17.57
N ALA A 43 14.49 6.73 -17.58
CA ALA A 43 15.13 5.95 -16.51
C ALA A 43 16.65 6.16 -16.45
N LEU A 44 17.32 6.28 -17.60
CA LEU A 44 18.75 6.62 -17.65
C LEU A 44 19.02 8.02 -17.07
N LEU A 45 18.18 9.00 -17.39
CA LEU A 45 18.31 10.35 -16.83
C LEU A 45 18.12 10.38 -15.31
N VAL A 46 17.12 9.65 -14.80
CA VAL A 46 16.87 9.54 -13.36
C VAL A 46 18.03 8.83 -12.66
N ASP A 47 18.51 7.71 -13.21
CA ASP A 47 19.66 6.97 -12.68
C ASP A 47 20.96 7.80 -12.68
N TYR A 48 21.14 8.69 -13.66
CA TYR A 48 22.30 9.58 -13.72
C TYR A 48 22.22 10.72 -12.69
N ARG A 49 21.00 11.21 -12.40
CA ARG A 49 20.81 12.41 -11.56
C ARG A 49 20.60 12.10 -10.08
N TYR A 50 20.10 10.91 -9.74
CA TYR A 50 19.74 10.52 -8.38
C TYR A 50 20.47 9.26 -7.92
N SER A 51 20.78 9.21 -6.62
CA SER A 51 21.36 8.01 -6.00
C SER A 51 20.35 6.85 -6.01
N LYS A 52 20.87 5.61 -5.93
CA LYS A 52 20.02 4.40 -5.85
C LYS A 52 19.12 4.41 -4.62
N ASP A 53 19.59 4.93 -3.50
CA ASP A 53 18.78 5.08 -2.28
C ASP A 53 17.61 6.04 -2.49
N ARG A 54 17.86 7.17 -3.16
CA ARG A 54 16.80 8.14 -3.48
C ARG A 54 15.77 7.56 -4.44
N ILE A 55 16.20 6.79 -5.42
CA ILE A 55 15.30 6.10 -6.36
C ILE A 55 14.45 5.06 -5.62
N LEU A 56 15.06 4.28 -4.74
CA LEU A 56 14.33 3.29 -3.94
C LEU A 56 13.32 3.97 -3.02
N GLU A 57 13.70 5.05 -2.35
CA GLU A 57 12.79 5.83 -1.50
C GLU A 57 11.57 6.32 -2.28
N LEU A 58 11.78 6.95 -3.45
CA LEU A 58 10.69 7.39 -4.31
C LEU A 58 9.82 6.23 -4.77
N TYR A 59 10.43 5.10 -5.15
CA TYR A 59 9.71 3.90 -5.55
C TYR A 59 8.83 3.34 -4.44
N LEU A 60 9.37 3.24 -3.22
CA LEU A 60 8.65 2.72 -2.06
C LEU A 60 7.49 3.63 -1.64
N ASN A 61 7.50 4.91 -1.99
CA ASN A 61 6.40 5.84 -1.71
C ASN A 61 5.36 5.90 -2.84
N GLU A 62 5.73 5.54 -4.08
CA GLU A 62 4.87 5.75 -5.24
C GLU A 62 4.11 4.49 -5.69
N VAL A 63 4.62 3.30 -5.38
CA VAL A 63 4.08 2.06 -5.93
C VAL A 63 2.61 1.84 -5.53
N TYR A 64 1.77 1.49 -6.51
CA TYR A 64 0.37 1.16 -6.27
C TYR A 64 0.23 -0.19 -5.56
N LEU A 65 -0.38 -0.19 -4.38
CA LEU A 65 -0.53 -1.37 -3.52
C LEU A 65 -1.99 -1.69 -3.19
N GLY A 66 -2.95 -0.82 -3.50
CA GLY A 66 -4.36 -1.14 -3.29
C GLY A 66 -5.32 -0.02 -3.61
N GLN A 67 -6.59 -0.27 -3.33
CA GLN A 67 -7.69 0.67 -3.52
C GLN A 67 -8.52 0.74 -2.25
N SER A 68 -8.90 1.95 -1.85
CA SER A 68 -9.89 2.24 -0.81
C SER A 68 -10.97 3.15 -1.39
N GLY A 69 -12.12 2.59 -1.79
CA GLY A 69 -13.16 3.37 -2.48
C GLY A 69 -12.64 3.99 -3.78
N SER A 70 -12.73 5.32 -3.90
CA SER A 70 -12.17 6.10 -5.00
C SER A 70 -10.65 6.30 -4.91
N ASP A 71 -10.05 6.06 -3.75
CA ASP A 71 -8.69 6.48 -3.46
C ASP A 71 -7.68 5.35 -3.67
N GLN A 72 -6.54 5.68 -4.24
CA GLN A 72 -5.45 4.75 -4.48
C GLN A 72 -4.56 4.68 -3.24
N ILE A 73 -4.28 3.46 -2.78
CA ILE A 73 -3.29 3.22 -1.75
C ILE A 73 -1.94 3.04 -2.44
N ARG A 74 -1.15 4.11 -2.42
CA ARG A 74 0.22 4.15 -2.95
C ARG A 74 1.23 4.20 -1.81
N GLY A 75 2.35 3.55 -2.03
CA GLY A 75 3.47 3.52 -1.11
C GLY A 75 3.33 2.52 0.03
N PHE A 76 4.47 1.95 0.43
CA PHE A 76 4.57 0.99 1.52
C PHE A 76 4.15 1.56 2.88
N PRO A 77 4.48 2.82 3.27
CA PRO A 77 4.05 3.36 4.55
C PRO A 77 2.53 3.37 4.73
N LEU A 78 1.81 3.89 3.74
CA LEU A 78 0.34 3.93 3.79
C LEU A 78 -0.26 2.52 3.66
N ALA A 79 0.30 1.66 2.81
CA ALA A 79 -0.16 0.28 2.67
C ALA A 79 0.02 -0.54 3.95
N SER A 80 1.13 -0.34 4.67
CA SER A 80 1.41 -0.97 5.96
C SER A 80 0.32 -0.66 6.98
N LEU A 81 0.00 0.62 7.13
CA LEU A 81 -1.12 1.06 7.96
C LEU A 81 -2.43 0.48 7.43
N TYR A 82 -2.73 0.60 6.14
CA TYR A 82 -4.00 0.16 5.57
C TYR A 82 -4.29 -1.34 5.73
N TYR A 83 -3.29 -2.21 5.55
CA TYR A 83 -3.45 -3.66 5.61
C TYR A 83 -3.23 -4.25 7.01
N PHE A 84 -2.34 -3.66 7.81
CA PHE A 84 -1.89 -4.26 9.07
C PHE A 84 -2.10 -3.38 10.31
N GLY A 85 -2.35 -2.08 10.13
CA GLY A 85 -2.50 -1.12 11.23
C GLY A 85 -1.21 -0.82 11.95
N ARG A 86 -0.07 -0.94 11.25
CA ARG A 86 1.26 -0.73 11.82
C ARG A 86 2.14 0.11 10.91
N PRO A 87 3.06 0.91 11.48
CA PRO A 87 4.15 1.52 10.74
C PRO A 87 4.96 0.50 9.92
N VAL A 88 5.56 0.93 8.81
CA VAL A 88 6.28 0.04 7.87
C VAL A 88 7.51 -0.61 8.50
N ASP A 89 8.14 0.07 9.45
CA ASP A 89 9.28 -0.36 10.25
C ASP A 89 8.93 -1.39 11.33
N GLU A 90 7.64 -1.58 11.62
CA GLU A 90 7.14 -2.59 12.56
C GLU A 90 6.61 -3.86 11.85
N LEU A 91 6.70 -3.92 10.52
CA LEU A 91 6.22 -5.07 9.77
C LEU A 91 7.11 -6.30 9.97
N SER A 92 6.46 -7.42 10.23
CA SER A 92 7.12 -8.73 10.20
C SER A 92 7.48 -9.15 8.76
N LEU A 93 8.44 -10.06 8.62
CA LEU A 93 8.95 -10.46 7.30
C LEU A 93 7.86 -11.07 6.39
N ASP A 94 6.88 -11.80 6.94
CA ASP A 94 5.76 -12.33 6.17
C ASP A 94 4.81 -11.24 5.66
N GLN A 95 4.62 -10.16 6.43
CA GLN A 95 3.86 -8.99 6.02
C GLN A 95 4.59 -8.16 4.96
N GLN A 96 5.90 -7.97 5.12
CA GLN A 96 6.76 -7.34 4.11
C GLN A 96 6.70 -8.14 2.79
N ALA A 97 6.83 -9.46 2.86
CA ALA A 97 6.74 -10.35 1.70
C ALA A 97 5.38 -10.27 0.99
N LEU A 98 4.28 -10.08 1.74
CA LEU A 98 2.96 -9.84 1.14
C LEU A 98 2.97 -8.54 0.33
N LEU A 99 3.36 -7.41 0.93
CA LEU A 99 3.35 -6.11 0.25
C LEU A 99 4.26 -6.10 -0.99
N VAL A 100 5.48 -6.65 -0.87
CA VAL A 100 6.39 -6.82 -2.01
C VAL A 100 5.77 -7.72 -3.08
N GLY A 101 5.08 -8.79 -2.69
CA GLY A 101 4.36 -9.69 -3.60
C GLY A 101 3.26 -8.97 -4.39
N MET A 102 2.55 -8.05 -3.74
CA MET A 102 1.44 -7.27 -4.29
C MET A 102 1.88 -6.25 -5.33
N VAL A 103 3.13 -5.75 -5.29
CA VAL A 103 3.67 -4.84 -6.31
C VAL A 103 3.51 -5.36 -7.74
N LYS A 104 3.59 -6.68 -7.94
CA LYS A 104 3.39 -7.31 -9.27
C LYS A 104 1.96 -7.11 -9.81
N GLY A 105 0.98 -6.98 -8.92
CA GLY A 105 -0.43 -6.85 -9.28
C GLY A 105 -1.30 -6.67 -8.05
N ALA A 106 -1.40 -5.44 -7.54
CA ALA A 106 -2.09 -5.12 -6.30
C ALA A 106 -3.55 -5.57 -6.26
N SER A 107 -4.27 -5.41 -7.38
CA SER A 107 -5.67 -5.83 -7.49
C SER A 107 -5.85 -7.34 -7.55
N LEU A 108 -4.91 -8.06 -8.18
CA LEU A 108 -4.96 -9.53 -8.29
C LEU A 108 -4.62 -10.19 -6.96
N TYR A 109 -3.57 -9.71 -6.30
CA TYR A 109 -3.08 -10.22 -5.02
C TYR A 109 -3.71 -9.49 -3.83
N ASN A 110 -4.89 -8.89 -4.02
CA ASN A 110 -5.60 -8.23 -2.94
C ASN A 110 -6.03 -9.27 -1.89
N PRO A 111 -5.60 -9.15 -0.63
CA PRO A 111 -5.80 -10.18 0.38
C PRO A 111 -7.25 -10.32 0.86
N TRP A 112 -8.08 -9.27 0.70
CA TRP A 112 -9.51 -9.34 1.02
C TRP A 112 -10.33 -9.96 -0.11
N ARG A 113 -9.92 -9.75 -1.37
CA ARG A 113 -10.64 -10.27 -2.55
C ARG A 113 -10.21 -11.69 -2.88
N ASN A 114 -8.91 -11.94 -2.90
CA ASN A 114 -8.30 -13.18 -3.38
C ASN A 114 -7.26 -13.71 -2.35
N PRO A 115 -7.68 -14.09 -1.13
CA PRO A 115 -6.76 -14.47 -0.06
C PRO A 115 -5.86 -15.65 -0.44
N LYS A 116 -6.36 -16.63 -1.19
CA LYS A 116 -5.56 -17.79 -1.64
C LYS A 116 -4.41 -17.35 -2.55
N LEU A 117 -4.69 -16.54 -3.57
CA LEU A 117 -3.67 -16.01 -4.49
C LEU A 117 -2.67 -15.10 -3.77
N ALA A 118 -3.13 -14.28 -2.83
CA ALA A 118 -2.27 -13.43 -2.01
C ALA A 118 -1.33 -14.27 -1.13
N LEU A 119 -1.82 -15.36 -0.53
CA LEU A 119 -1.05 -16.28 0.28
C LEU A 119 0.03 -17.00 -0.54
N GLU A 120 -0.35 -17.57 -1.68
CA GLU A 120 0.59 -18.20 -2.61
C GLU A 120 1.66 -17.21 -3.09
N ARG A 121 1.25 -15.96 -3.38
CA ARG A 121 2.17 -14.91 -3.83
C ARG A 121 3.17 -14.51 -2.75
N ARG A 122 2.73 -14.34 -1.50
CA ARG A 122 3.59 -14.05 -0.36
C ARG A 122 4.57 -15.20 -0.10
N ASN A 123 4.08 -16.44 -0.13
CA ASN A 123 4.93 -17.62 0.07
C ASN A 123 5.96 -17.79 -1.06
N LEU A 124 5.64 -17.40 -2.29
CA LEU A 124 6.61 -17.32 -3.37
C LEU A 124 7.72 -16.29 -3.08
N VAL A 125 7.38 -15.12 -2.54
CA VAL A 125 8.39 -14.12 -2.12
C VAL A 125 9.27 -14.67 -0.99
N LEU A 126 8.68 -15.29 0.02
CA LEU A 126 9.43 -15.96 1.09
C LEU A 126 10.37 -17.04 0.54
N LYS A 127 9.91 -17.82 -0.45
CA LYS A 127 10.74 -18.85 -1.09
C LYS A 127 11.92 -18.25 -1.85
N LEU A 128 11.73 -17.09 -2.50
CA LEU A 128 12.81 -16.36 -3.15
C LEU A 128 13.85 -15.86 -2.14
N LEU A 129 13.42 -15.35 -0.99
CA LEU A 129 14.32 -14.95 0.10
C LEU A 129 15.13 -16.13 0.63
N GLN A 130 14.48 -17.29 0.79
CA GLN A 130 15.15 -18.52 1.21
C GLN A 130 16.21 -18.94 0.19
N ASN A 131 15.86 -18.97 -1.10
CA ASN A 131 16.78 -19.36 -2.17
C ASN A 131 17.98 -18.40 -2.28
N GLN A 132 17.84 -17.15 -1.84
CA GLN A 132 18.91 -16.15 -1.78
C GLN A 132 19.71 -16.20 -0.47
N GLY A 133 19.36 -17.09 0.46
CA GLY A 133 20.03 -17.23 1.75
C GLY A 133 19.70 -16.13 2.77
N VAL A 134 18.67 -15.31 2.51
CA VAL A 134 18.22 -14.27 3.46
C VAL A 134 17.51 -14.88 4.67
N ILE A 135 16.83 -16.01 4.46
CA ILE A 135 16.21 -16.82 5.52
C ILE A 135 16.54 -18.29 5.33
N ASP A 136 16.55 -19.06 6.42
CA ASP A 136 16.73 -20.51 6.38
C ASP A 136 15.42 -21.26 6.10
N ALA A 137 15.51 -22.60 6.05
CA ALA A 137 14.35 -23.46 5.80
C ALA A 137 13.36 -23.53 6.96
N GLU A 138 13.84 -23.42 8.20
CA GLU A 138 12.99 -23.47 9.37
C GLU A 138 12.10 -22.22 9.43
N LEU A 139 12.71 -21.04 9.27
CA LEU A 139 12.01 -19.76 9.23
C LEU A 139 11.08 -19.68 8.02
N TYR A 140 11.47 -20.19 6.85
CA TYR A 140 10.56 -20.27 5.69
C TYR A 140 9.31 -21.11 6.01
N ASN A 141 9.48 -22.31 6.58
CA ASN A 141 8.36 -23.20 6.92
C ASN A 141 7.43 -22.53 7.94
N MET A 142 7.99 -21.90 8.98
CA MET A 142 7.22 -21.15 9.97
C MET A 142 6.43 -20.00 9.33
N LEU A 143 7.10 -19.14 8.56
CA LEU A 143 6.47 -17.95 7.99
C LEU A 143 5.43 -18.30 6.92
N SER A 144 5.68 -19.31 6.09
CA SER A 144 4.77 -19.72 5.02
C SER A 144 3.46 -20.34 5.55
N ALA A 145 3.48 -20.92 6.74
CA ALA A 145 2.32 -21.47 7.43
C ALA A 145 1.46 -20.41 8.13
N ARG A 146 2.01 -19.21 8.40
CA ARG A 146 1.24 -18.12 9.03
C ARG A 146 0.09 -17.66 8.13
N PRO A 147 -1.07 -17.29 8.69
CA PRO A 147 -2.12 -16.61 7.93
C PRO A 147 -1.62 -15.26 7.39
N LEU A 148 -2.35 -14.64 6.47
CA LEU A 148 -1.96 -13.36 5.86
C LEU A 148 -1.81 -12.21 6.86
N GLY A 149 -2.41 -12.32 8.05
CA GLY A 149 -2.29 -11.33 9.12
C GLY A 149 -2.88 -9.96 8.77
N VAL A 150 -3.66 -9.85 7.69
CA VAL A 150 -4.33 -8.61 7.29
C VAL A 150 -5.52 -8.35 8.20
N GLN A 151 -5.68 -7.08 8.57
CA GLN A 151 -6.80 -6.65 9.37
C GLN A 151 -8.10 -6.72 8.55
N PRO A 152 -9.26 -6.84 9.21
CA PRO A 152 -10.55 -6.77 8.54
C PRO A 152 -10.66 -5.49 7.71
N LYS A 153 -11.25 -5.58 6.52
CA LYS A 153 -11.44 -4.41 5.66
C LYS A 153 -12.28 -3.38 6.39
N GLY A 154 -11.74 -2.16 6.54
CA GLY A 154 -12.38 -1.08 7.31
C GLY A 154 -12.14 -1.13 8.82
N GLY A 155 -11.41 -2.12 9.34
CA GLY A 155 -11.09 -2.25 10.76
C GLY A 155 -9.83 -1.52 11.21
N VAL A 156 -9.08 -0.90 10.29
CA VAL A 156 -7.78 -0.26 10.60
C VAL A 156 -7.87 1.25 10.69
N ILE A 157 -8.60 1.84 9.75
CA ILE A 157 -8.97 3.24 9.78
C ILE A 157 -10.48 3.21 9.95
N THR A 158 -10.94 3.26 11.20
CA THR A 158 -12.35 3.51 11.46
C THR A 158 -12.64 4.89 10.91
N PRO A 159 -13.46 5.02 9.85
CA PRO A 159 -13.81 6.34 9.35
C PRO A 159 -14.49 7.08 10.49
N GLN A 160 -14.06 8.32 10.74
CA GLN A 160 -14.65 9.21 11.73
C GLN A 160 -15.28 10.42 11.04
N PRO A 161 -16.34 10.25 10.21
CA PRO A 161 -16.78 11.30 9.29
C PRO A 161 -17.25 12.56 10.02
N ALA A 162 -17.97 12.39 11.12
CA ALA A 162 -18.49 13.50 11.92
C ALA A 162 -17.34 14.34 12.52
N PHE A 163 -16.35 13.69 13.14
CA PHE A 163 -15.19 14.39 13.69
C PHE A 163 -14.34 15.03 12.58
N MET A 164 -14.12 14.33 11.47
CA MET A 164 -13.36 14.86 10.33
C MET A 164 -14.06 16.06 9.67
N GLN A 165 -15.39 16.14 9.70
CA GLN A 165 -16.12 17.32 9.25
C GLN A 165 -15.81 18.54 10.13
N LEU A 166 -15.79 18.37 11.45
CA LEU A 166 -15.42 19.44 12.39
C LEU A 166 -13.98 19.89 12.18
N VAL A 167 -13.04 18.95 12.02
CA VAL A 167 -11.63 19.26 11.72
C VAL A 167 -11.50 20.06 10.42
N ARG A 168 -12.22 19.68 9.35
CA ARG A 168 -12.20 20.43 8.07
C ARG A 168 -12.76 21.84 8.23
N GLN A 169 -13.85 22.01 8.99
CA GLN A 169 -14.44 23.33 9.26
C GLN A 169 -13.47 24.22 10.05
N GLU A 170 -12.81 23.68 11.07
CA GLU A 170 -11.83 24.42 11.88
C GLU A 170 -10.60 24.81 11.06
N LEU A 171 -10.08 23.91 10.23
CA LEU A 171 -8.97 24.19 9.32
C LEU A 171 -9.32 25.30 8.33
N GLN A 172 -10.50 25.24 7.70
CA GLN A 172 -10.96 26.30 6.79
C GLN A 172 -11.11 27.64 7.53
N SER A 173 -11.65 27.63 8.76
CA SER A 173 -11.82 28.86 9.54
C SER A 173 -10.50 29.50 9.96
N LYS A 174 -9.46 28.70 10.27
CA LYS A 174 -8.18 29.22 10.78
C LYS A 174 -7.17 29.54 9.68
N LEU A 175 -7.14 28.75 8.62
CA LEU A 175 -6.13 28.83 7.57
C LEU A 175 -6.69 29.33 6.23
N GLY A 176 -8.01 29.34 6.06
CA GLY A 176 -8.66 29.68 4.81
C GLY A 176 -8.17 28.79 3.67
N ASP A 177 -8.06 29.37 2.48
CA ASP A 177 -7.68 28.62 1.28
C ASP A 177 -6.20 28.21 1.26
N LYS A 178 -5.37 28.79 2.14
CA LYS A 178 -3.94 28.44 2.25
C LYS A 178 -3.73 26.99 2.65
N VAL A 179 -4.74 26.32 3.23
CA VAL A 179 -4.68 24.88 3.53
C VAL A 179 -4.47 24.02 2.29
N ASN A 180 -4.99 24.44 1.14
CA ASN A 180 -4.92 23.67 -0.10
C ASN A 180 -3.53 23.72 -0.75
N ASP A 181 -2.73 24.73 -0.43
CA ASP A 181 -1.36 24.89 -0.94
C ASP A 181 -0.32 24.10 -0.14
N LEU A 182 -0.71 23.59 1.04
CA LEU A 182 0.21 22.89 1.93
C LEU A 182 0.24 21.39 1.59
N SER A 183 1.37 20.92 1.07
CA SER A 183 1.64 19.50 0.87
C SER A 183 2.36 18.89 2.07
N GLY A 184 1.95 17.67 2.49
CA GLY A 184 2.61 16.93 3.56
C GLY A 184 2.37 17.45 4.98
N VAL A 185 1.27 18.18 5.22
CA VAL A 185 0.93 18.73 6.55
C VAL A 185 0.63 17.61 7.54
N LYS A 186 1.13 17.78 8.77
CA LYS A 186 0.73 16.96 9.92
C LYS A 186 -0.30 17.72 10.75
N ILE A 187 -1.50 17.16 10.86
CA ILE A 187 -2.60 17.74 11.64
C ILE A 187 -2.72 16.95 12.94
N PHE A 188 -2.47 17.61 14.06
CA PHE A 188 -2.69 17.06 15.39
C PHE A 188 -4.06 17.52 15.90
N THR A 189 -4.87 16.59 16.38
CA THR A 189 -6.25 16.87 16.80
C THR A 189 -6.49 16.43 18.24
N THR A 190 -7.61 16.84 18.81
CA THR A 190 -8.05 16.45 20.15
C THR A 190 -8.83 15.12 20.16
N LEU A 191 -8.77 14.33 19.09
CA LEU A 191 -9.49 13.06 19.00
C LEU A 191 -8.98 12.09 20.06
N ASP A 192 -9.89 11.58 20.90
CA ASP A 192 -9.63 10.46 21.79
C ASP A 192 -10.31 9.18 21.24
N PRO A 193 -9.53 8.23 20.69
CA PRO A 193 -10.10 7.03 20.06
C PRO A 193 -10.92 6.16 21.01
N VAL A 194 -10.56 6.14 22.30
CA VAL A 194 -11.24 5.32 23.32
C VAL A 194 -12.64 5.87 23.58
N SER A 195 -12.74 7.17 23.85
CA SER A 195 -14.04 7.83 24.05
C SER A 195 -14.91 7.78 22.80
N GLN A 196 -14.31 7.90 21.60
CA GLN A 196 -15.04 7.84 20.34
C GLN A 196 -15.68 6.46 20.12
N ASP A 197 -14.93 5.38 20.30
CA ASP A 197 -15.46 4.01 20.20
C ASP A 197 -16.55 3.73 21.23
N ALA A 198 -16.38 4.21 22.47
CA ALA A 198 -17.39 4.08 23.52
C ALA A 198 -18.68 4.83 23.18
N ALA A 199 -18.57 6.06 22.66
CA ALA A 199 -19.72 6.88 22.25
C ALA A 199 -20.49 6.25 21.08
N GLU A 200 -19.79 5.76 20.06
CA GLU A 200 -20.40 5.08 18.90
C GLU A 200 -21.19 3.84 19.33
N LYS A 201 -20.58 2.98 20.16
CA LYS A 201 -21.24 1.79 20.70
C LYS A 201 -22.47 2.14 21.54
N ALA A 202 -22.40 3.21 22.34
CA ALA A 202 -23.52 3.65 23.17
C ALA A 202 -24.71 4.14 22.30
N VAL A 203 -24.44 4.90 21.24
CA VAL A 203 -25.48 5.36 20.31
C VAL A 203 -26.10 4.20 19.54
N GLU A 204 -25.28 3.29 18.99
CA GLU A 204 -25.78 2.13 18.24
C GLU A 204 -26.67 1.22 19.11
N ALA A 205 -26.23 0.92 20.33
CA ALA A 205 -27.00 0.14 21.29
C ALA A 205 -28.29 0.86 21.72
N GLY A 206 -28.22 2.17 21.96
CA GLY A 206 -29.37 2.99 22.34
C GLY A 206 -30.46 3.03 21.27
N VAL A 207 -30.09 3.27 20.02
CA VAL A 207 -31.01 3.30 18.87
C VAL A 207 -31.68 1.93 18.69
N ARG A 208 -30.93 0.83 18.74
CA ARG A 208 -31.49 -0.53 18.65
C ARG A 208 -32.48 -0.82 19.77
N ARG A 209 -32.20 -0.38 21.00
CA ARG A 209 -33.10 -0.57 22.15
C ARG A 209 -34.40 0.20 21.98
N CYS A 210 -34.34 1.44 21.51
CA CYS A 210 -35.54 2.24 21.26
C CYS A 210 -36.38 1.67 20.13
N ALA A 211 -35.77 1.21 19.04
CA ALA A 211 -36.47 0.60 17.91
C ALA A 211 -37.29 -0.65 18.32
N ARG A 212 -36.75 -1.49 19.22
CA ARG A 212 -37.45 -2.69 19.74
C ARG A 212 -38.62 -2.39 20.67
N ARG A 213 -38.77 -1.17 21.19
CA ARG A 213 -39.89 -0.77 22.05
C ARG A 213 -41.07 -0.19 21.25
N VAL A 214 -40.88 0.06 19.95
CA VAL A 214 -41.87 0.69 19.07
C VAL A 214 -42.54 -0.36 18.15
N THR A 215 -42.11 -1.63 18.23
CA THR A 215 -42.73 -2.81 17.61
C THR A 215 -43.29 -3.72 18.68
#